data_AF-A0A9B0LM12-F1
#
_entry.id   AF-A0A9B0LM12-F1
#
_cell.length_a   1.000
_cell.length_b   1.000
_cell.length_c   1.000
_cell.angle_alpha   90.00
_cell.angle_beta   90.00
_cell.angle_gamma   90.00
#
_symmetry.space_group_name_H-M   'P 1'
#
loop_
_entity.id
_entity.type
_entity.pdbx_description
1 polymer ?
#
loop_
_entity_poly.entity_id
_entity_poly.type
_entity_poly.pdbx_seq_one_letter_code
_entity_poly.pdbx_strand_id
1 'polypeptide(L)'
;MYHGRSTGKGPSTPTQIYQQPPRLLIVQTALPSWADICSNLCEALQNFFSLACSLMGPSRMSLFSLYVVQNQHECILPFVQVKGNFARLQACISELRMFQREGCFRPPGLCLHLAVQDGLQQFKQYSRHVTTGASLSYTSLEITVLTSQPGKEAVKQLEEGLKDTDLVRVRRLQVVEITKGVLEYMDSVSPAEEPSSDESSILGTDIDLQTIDNDVVSMEIFFKAWLHNNGTDQEHIHLLLPSRCFSNISRDDSMCLKCDLQERLLSPSLLPGTADGSLRMDDPKGDFSTLYQMASQSSASRYKLRVIKALNSNGLCESLTYGLPFILRPTSCWQLDWDELETNQQNFHALCHSLLKREWLLLAKGEPLSRGHSLRQPANTFYVIVPSRSPTLLVKAVATRELMLPSPFPLLPENPPDDSLKIVESVLDSLELEPIYNPLQAWSHLYSHLSSTFIKPQGRLHPSWESRALRKRPCKAGQLQTNRVRATVAPLPMTPTPGRAPQMPAASKSSSEALFWPSKEEVGEEKEEEYPWGP
;
A
#
# COMPACT_ATOMS: atom_id res chain seq x y z
N MET A 1 -12.71 -5.95 51.87
CA MET A 1 -13.58 -6.45 50.79
C MET A 1 -13.90 -5.32 49.83
N TYR A 2 -14.32 -5.65 48.60
CA TYR A 2 -14.35 -4.73 47.46
C TYR A 2 -15.45 -3.66 47.54
N HIS A 3 -15.12 -2.43 47.14
CA HIS A 3 -16.06 -1.52 46.49
C HIS A 3 -15.51 -1.16 45.10
N GLY A 4 -15.97 -1.88 44.08
CA GLY A 4 -15.65 -1.59 42.69
C GLY A 4 -16.44 -0.37 42.20
N ARG A 5 -15.74 0.69 41.79
CA ARG A 5 -16.36 1.85 41.13
C ARG A 5 -16.27 1.63 39.62
N SER A 6 -17.40 1.50 38.95
CA SER A 6 -17.47 1.24 37.51
C SER A 6 -16.92 2.40 36.70
N THR A 7 -15.75 2.22 36.10
CA THR A 7 -15.25 3.11 35.04
C THR A 7 -15.98 2.78 33.74
N GLY A 8 -17.01 3.57 33.43
CA GLY A 8 -17.64 3.51 32.11
C GLY A 8 -16.60 3.84 31.04
N LYS A 9 -16.29 2.85 30.18
CA LYS A 9 -15.56 3.14 28.94
C LYS A 9 -16.49 3.94 28.04
N GLY A 10 -16.22 5.24 27.88
CA GLY A 10 -16.78 5.99 26.77
C GLY A 10 -16.40 5.34 25.43
N PRO A 11 -17.15 5.60 24.35
CA PRO A 11 -16.84 5.03 23.05
C PRO A 11 -15.44 5.45 22.63
N SER A 12 -14.53 4.46 22.52
CA SER A 12 -13.22 4.69 21.92
C SER A 12 -13.44 5.03 20.45
N THR A 13 -13.25 6.30 20.10
CA THR A 13 -13.16 6.75 18.71
C THR A 13 -12.22 5.81 17.96
N PRO A 14 -12.66 5.17 16.86
CA PRO A 14 -11.83 4.18 16.18
C PRO A 14 -10.56 4.87 15.70
N THR A 15 -9.40 4.36 16.15
CA THR A 15 -8.10 4.85 15.70
C THR A 15 -8.04 4.67 14.20
N GLN A 16 -8.12 5.76 13.45
CA GLN A 16 -8.10 5.76 12.00
C GLN A 16 -6.66 5.48 11.54
N ILE A 17 -6.27 4.20 11.60
CA ILE A 17 -5.05 3.71 10.98
C ILE A 17 -5.15 4.10 9.50
N TYR A 18 -4.13 4.76 8.96
CA TYR A 18 -4.04 5.07 7.53
C TYR A 18 -4.15 3.78 6.73
N GLN A 19 -5.35 3.50 6.23
CA GLN A 19 -5.62 2.35 5.38
C GLN A 19 -5.54 2.83 3.94
N GLN A 20 -4.56 2.29 3.22
CA GLN A 20 -4.57 2.45 1.78
C GLN A 20 -5.87 1.88 1.20
N PRO A 21 -6.42 2.55 0.17
CA PRO A 21 -7.57 2.03 -0.53
C PRO A 21 -7.25 0.65 -1.12
N PRO A 22 -8.24 -0.25 -1.18
CA PRO A 22 -8.16 -1.47 -1.97
C PRO A 22 -7.67 -1.20 -3.39
N ARG A 23 -6.97 -2.18 -3.98
CA ARG A 23 -6.41 -2.06 -5.32
C ARG A 23 -7.02 -3.11 -6.25
N LEU A 24 -7.52 -2.64 -7.40
CA LEU A 24 -8.00 -3.46 -8.50
C LEU A 24 -6.99 -3.38 -9.65
N LEU A 25 -6.40 -4.51 -10.03
CA LEU A 25 -5.54 -4.61 -11.20
C LEU A 25 -6.31 -5.27 -12.35
N ILE A 26 -6.30 -4.63 -13.51
CA ILE A 26 -6.89 -5.13 -14.75
C ILE A 26 -5.76 -5.28 -15.75
N VAL A 27 -5.51 -6.49 -16.26
CA VAL A 27 -4.42 -6.77 -17.20
C VAL A 27 -4.99 -7.05 -18.58
N GLN A 28 -4.76 -6.14 -19.52
CA GLN A 28 -5.11 -6.33 -20.93
C GLN A 28 -4.05 -7.21 -21.60
N THR A 29 -4.41 -8.45 -21.90
CA THR A 29 -3.49 -9.47 -22.43
C THR A 29 -3.65 -9.56 -23.96
N ALA A 30 -3.22 -8.49 -24.65
CA ALA A 30 -3.24 -8.44 -26.11
C ALA A 30 -2.09 -9.28 -26.72
N LEU A 31 -2.42 -10.14 -27.68
CA LEU A 31 -1.44 -10.87 -28.48
C LEU A 31 -0.95 -9.99 -29.66
N PRO A 32 0.33 -10.09 -30.07
CA PRO A 32 1.35 -11.02 -29.57
C PRO A 32 2.12 -10.52 -28.33
N SER A 33 2.03 -9.23 -27.99
CA SER A 33 2.82 -8.56 -26.93
C SER A 33 2.75 -9.22 -25.55
N TRP A 34 1.64 -9.87 -25.22
CA TRP A 34 1.49 -10.60 -23.95
C TRP A 34 2.55 -11.69 -23.73
N ALA A 35 3.07 -12.30 -24.80
CA ALA A 35 4.13 -13.30 -24.71
C ALA A 35 5.38 -12.76 -23.98
N ASP A 36 5.79 -11.54 -24.34
CA ASP A 36 7.02 -10.90 -23.86
C ASP A 36 6.84 -10.22 -22.48
N ILE A 37 5.60 -9.89 -22.11
CA ILE A 37 5.27 -9.15 -20.89
C ILE A 37 4.93 -10.09 -19.73
N CYS A 38 4.27 -11.21 -20.03
CA CYS A 38 3.72 -12.10 -19.01
C CYS A 38 4.78 -12.61 -18.02
N SER A 39 5.99 -12.93 -18.48
CA SER A 39 7.06 -13.41 -17.59
C SER A 39 7.47 -12.34 -16.58
N ASN A 40 7.80 -11.15 -17.08
CA ASN A 40 8.27 -10.02 -16.27
C ASN A 40 7.20 -9.57 -15.27
N LEU A 41 5.95 -9.44 -15.73
CA LEU A 41 4.81 -9.08 -14.89
C LEU A 41 4.55 -10.11 -13.78
N CYS A 42 4.58 -11.41 -14.12
CA CYS A 42 4.35 -12.46 -13.14
C CYS A 42 5.50 -12.61 -12.14
N GLU A 43 6.74 -12.27 -12.52
CA GLU A 43 7.87 -12.20 -11.60
C GLU A 43 7.78 -10.98 -10.68
N ALA A 44 7.54 -9.79 -11.22
CA ALA A 44 7.39 -8.56 -10.44
C ALA A 44 6.23 -8.65 -9.43
N LEU A 45 5.08 -9.20 -9.82
CA LEU A 45 3.96 -9.48 -8.90
C LEU A 45 4.33 -10.51 -7.84
N GLN A 46 5.05 -11.58 -8.19
CA GLN A 46 5.50 -12.60 -7.25
C GLN A 46 6.46 -12.02 -6.19
N ASN A 47 7.42 -11.20 -6.62
CA ASN A 47 8.38 -10.52 -5.77
C ASN A 47 7.68 -9.50 -4.87
N PHE A 48 6.79 -8.67 -5.44
CA PHE A 48 5.94 -7.74 -4.70
C PHE A 48 5.08 -8.42 -3.62
N PHE A 49 4.33 -9.47 -3.94
CA PHE A 49 3.50 -10.15 -2.93
C PHE A 49 4.33 -10.92 -1.90
N SER A 50 5.52 -11.42 -2.24
CA SER A 50 6.41 -12.04 -1.25
C SER A 50 6.82 -11.04 -0.17
N LEU A 51 7.02 -9.77 -0.57
CA LEU A 51 7.34 -8.65 0.31
C LEU A 51 6.10 -8.18 1.09
N ALA A 52 5.02 -7.82 0.38
CA ALA A 52 3.80 -7.25 0.96
C ALA A 52 3.10 -8.19 1.96
N CYS A 53 3.11 -9.51 1.71
CA CYS A 53 2.57 -10.51 2.64
C CYS A 53 3.45 -10.71 3.89
N SER A 54 4.76 -10.47 3.78
CA SER A 54 5.73 -10.73 4.85
C SER A 54 5.89 -9.58 5.84
N LEU A 55 5.49 -8.36 5.47
CA LEU A 55 5.62 -7.19 6.34
C LEU A 55 4.86 -7.38 7.67
N MET A 56 5.58 -7.24 8.78
CA MET A 56 5.04 -7.23 10.14
C MET A 56 4.23 -5.95 10.42
N GLY A 57 3.35 -6.02 11.43
CA GLY A 57 2.40 -4.94 11.75
C GLY A 57 1.14 -4.93 10.86
N PRO A 58 0.41 -3.80 10.79
CA PRO A 58 -0.74 -3.62 9.90
C PRO A 58 -0.36 -3.81 8.43
N SER A 59 -1.29 -4.29 7.61
CA SER A 59 -1.04 -4.42 6.17
C SER A 59 -1.04 -3.04 5.49
N ARG A 60 0.02 -2.74 4.75
CA ARG A 60 0.15 -1.49 3.97
C ARG A 60 -0.70 -1.49 2.69
N MET A 61 -1.08 -2.66 2.19
CA MET A 61 -1.98 -2.85 1.05
C MET A 61 -3.04 -3.86 1.48
N SER A 62 -4.19 -3.36 1.91
CA SER A 62 -5.19 -4.15 2.63
C SER A 62 -5.84 -5.23 1.77
N LEU A 63 -6.35 -4.85 0.59
CA LEU A 63 -7.15 -5.68 -0.30
C LEU A 63 -6.66 -5.59 -1.74
N PHE A 64 -6.72 -6.71 -2.45
CA PHE A 64 -6.35 -6.82 -3.86
C PHE A 64 -7.35 -7.66 -4.65
N SER A 65 -7.60 -7.27 -5.91
CA SER A 65 -8.34 -8.04 -6.90
C SER A 65 -7.62 -7.97 -8.26
N LEU A 66 -7.69 -9.06 -9.03
CA LEU A 66 -7.10 -9.19 -10.38
C LEU A 66 -8.16 -9.60 -11.39
N TYR A 67 -8.23 -8.83 -12.48
CA TYR A 67 -8.98 -9.15 -13.70
C TYR A 67 -8.03 -9.27 -14.88
N VAL A 68 -8.39 -10.11 -15.85
CA VAL A 68 -7.76 -10.17 -17.17
C VAL A 68 -8.77 -9.80 -18.23
N VAL A 69 -8.32 -9.06 -19.25
CA VAL A 69 -9.11 -8.68 -20.42
C VAL A 69 -8.44 -9.19 -21.68
N GLN A 70 -9.17 -10.00 -22.45
CA GLN A 70 -8.83 -10.43 -23.81
C GLN A 70 -10.00 -10.07 -24.74
N ASN A 71 -10.77 -11.08 -25.14
CA ASN A 71 -12.03 -10.96 -25.87
C ASN A 71 -13.25 -10.85 -24.93
N GLN A 72 -13.03 -11.12 -23.64
CA GLN A 72 -13.97 -10.99 -22.52
C GLN A 72 -13.18 -10.47 -21.31
N HIS A 73 -13.89 -10.03 -20.27
CA HIS A 73 -13.30 -9.76 -18.95
C HIS A 73 -13.47 -11.01 -18.07
N GLU A 74 -12.42 -11.40 -17.35
CA GLU A 74 -12.44 -12.53 -16.41
C GLU A 74 -11.84 -12.12 -15.06
N CYS A 75 -12.59 -12.38 -13.98
CA CYS A 75 -12.13 -12.16 -12.61
C CYS A 75 -11.31 -13.37 -12.12
N ILE A 76 -9.99 -13.32 -12.30
CA ILE A 76 -9.06 -14.35 -11.77
C ILE A 76 -9.07 -14.35 -10.24
N LEU A 77 -9.10 -13.16 -9.64
CA LEU A 77 -9.05 -13.01 -8.18
C LEU A 77 -10.03 -11.93 -7.72
N PRO A 78 -11.15 -12.32 -7.07
CA PRO A 78 -12.00 -11.35 -6.40
C PRO A 78 -11.29 -10.78 -5.16
N PHE A 79 -11.76 -9.66 -4.62
CA PHE A 79 -11.13 -8.96 -3.48
C PHE A 79 -10.78 -9.90 -2.32
N VAL A 80 -9.48 -10.02 -2.06
CA VAL A 80 -8.89 -10.76 -0.93
C VAL A 80 -7.98 -9.87 -0.11
N GLN A 81 -7.84 -10.20 1.18
CA GLN A 81 -6.82 -9.59 2.03
C GLN A 81 -5.43 -10.03 1.55
N VAL A 82 -4.53 -9.09 1.28
CA VAL A 82 -3.18 -9.45 0.80
C VAL A 82 -2.44 -10.24 1.87
N LYS A 83 -2.40 -9.68 3.09
CA LYS A 83 -1.77 -10.34 4.24
C LYS A 83 -2.49 -11.64 4.58
N GLY A 84 -1.73 -12.74 4.64
CA GLY A 84 -2.23 -14.08 4.96
C GLY A 84 -2.72 -14.92 3.78
N ASN A 85 -2.91 -14.34 2.58
CA ASN A 85 -3.41 -15.08 1.40
C ASN A 85 -2.36 -15.31 0.30
N PHE A 86 -1.07 -15.30 0.64
CA PHE A 86 0.03 -15.46 -0.33
C PHE A 86 -0.14 -16.68 -1.25
N ALA A 87 -0.57 -17.84 -0.74
CA ALA A 87 -0.79 -19.02 -1.58
C ALA A 87 -1.89 -18.82 -2.64
N ARG A 88 -2.93 -18.02 -2.35
CA ARG A 88 -3.99 -17.68 -3.31
C ARG A 88 -3.54 -16.63 -4.32
N LEU A 89 -2.72 -15.66 -3.89
CA LEU A 89 -2.07 -14.69 -4.78
C LEU A 89 -1.10 -15.39 -5.75
N GLN A 90 -0.31 -16.35 -5.26
CA GLN A 90 0.60 -17.17 -6.06
C GLN A 90 -0.14 -18.09 -7.04
N ALA A 91 -1.29 -18.67 -6.64
CA ALA A 91 -2.16 -19.41 -7.55
C ALA A 91 -2.70 -18.51 -8.67
N CYS A 92 -3.20 -17.33 -8.33
CA CYS A 92 -3.65 -16.30 -9.27
C CYS A 92 -2.54 -15.87 -10.26
N ILE A 93 -1.30 -15.66 -9.81
CA ILE A 93 -0.15 -15.40 -10.72
C ILE A 93 0.13 -16.61 -11.61
N SER A 94 -0.01 -17.83 -11.08
CA SER A 94 0.20 -19.06 -11.85
C SER A 94 -0.88 -19.24 -12.91
N GLU A 95 -2.12 -18.87 -12.63
CA GLU A 95 -3.21 -18.79 -13.62
C GLU A 95 -2.91 -17.71 -14.68
N LEU A 96 -2.47 -16.52 -14.28
CA LEU A 96 -2.04 -15.44 -15.20
C LEU A 96 -0.96 -15.92 -16.20
N ARG A 97 0.04 -16.70 -15.73
CA ARG A 97 1.05 -17.33 -16.61
C ARG A 97 0.45 -18.29 -17.65
N MET A 98 -0.71 -18.89 -17.36
CA MET A 98 -1.37 -19.86 -18.24
C MET A 98 -2.30 -19.22 -19.28
N PHE A 99 -2.54 -17.90 -19.27
CA PHE A 99 -3.34 -17.17 -20.27
C PHE A 99 -2.67 -17.07 -21.67
N GLN A 100 -1.82 -18.04 -22.02
CA GLN A 100 -1.14 -18.17 -23.31
C GLN A 100 -1.39 -19.55 -23.92
N ARG A 101 -2.49 -19.73 -24.68
CA ARG A 101 -2.58 -20.79 -25.70
C ARG A 101 -3.75 -20.78 -26.68
N GLU A 102 -4.83 -20.05 -26.43
CA GLU A 102 -6.02 -20.10 -27.28
C GLU A 102 -6.10 -18.89 -28.23
N GLY A 103 -5.67 -19.11 -29.47
CA GLY A 103 -5.69 -18.09 -30.51
C GLY A 103 -7.12 -17.70 -30.90
N CYS A 104 -7.51 -16.47 -30.59
CA CYS A 104 -8.77 -15.88 -31.04
C CYS A 104 -8.55 -14.45 -31.54
N PHE A 105 -8.52 -14.30 -32.87
CA PHE A 105 -8.30 -13.06 -33.61
C PHE A 105 -9.55 -12.15 -33.66
N ARG A 106 -10.19 -11.88 -32.51
CA ARG A 106 -11.21 -10.82 -32.45
C ARG A 106 -10.55 -9.48 -32.09
N PRO A 107 -11.14 -8.33 -32.49
CA PRO A 107 -10.56 -7.03 -32.18
C PRO A 107 -10.48 -6.83 -30.65
N PRO A 108 -9.32 -6.45 -30.10
CA PRO A 108 -9.19 -6.14 -28.68
C PRO A 108 -9.79 -4.75 -28.40
N GLY A 109 -11.08 -4.71 -28.08
CA GLY A 109 -11.79 -3.48 -27.74
C GLY A 109 -13.09 -3.74 -27.00
N LEU A 110 -13.56 -2.73 -26.25
CA LEU A 110 -14.84 -2.67 -25.53
C LEU A 110 -14.97 -3.47 -24.21
N CYS A 111 -14.01 -4.31 -23.79
CA CYS A 111 -14.14 -5.04 -22.51
C CYS A 111 -13.48 -4.38 -21.29
N LEU A 112 -12.68 -3.32 -21.46
CA LEU A 112 -11.99 -2.64 -20.35
C LEU A 112 -12.98 -1.98 -19.37
N HIS A 113 -13.96 -1.21 -19.87
CA HIS A 113 -14.96 -0.57 -19.02
C HIS A 113 -15.83 -1.61 -18.27
N LEU A 114 -16.13 -2.76 -18.88
CA LEU A 114 -16.86 -3.85 -18.23
C LEU A 114 -16.08 -4.44 -17.05
N ALA A 115 -14.77 -4.63 -17.18
CA ALA A 115 -13.92 -5.09 -16.08
C ALA A 115 -13.87 -4.07 -14.93
N VAL A 116 -13.84 -2.77 -15.24
CA VAL A 116 -13.95 -1.69 -14.24
C VAL A 116 -15.32 -1.71 -13.55
N GLN A 117 -16.40 -1.84 -14.30
CA GLN A 117 -17.77 -1.90 -13.78
C GLN A 117 -18.00 -3.12 -12.88
N ASP A 118 -17.58 -4.33 -13.29
CA ASP A 118 -17.72 -5.53 -12.48
C ASP A 118 -16.85 -5.47 -11.21
N GLY A 119 -15.60 -5.01 -11.32
CA GLY A 119 -14.74 -4.75 -10.16
C GLY A 119 -15.34 -3.74 -9.18
N LEU A 120 -16.00 -2.68 -9.67
CA LEU A 120 -16.74 -1.72 -8.85
C LEU A 120 -17.97 -2.33 -8.19
N GLN A 121 -18.73 -3.17 -8.89
CA GLN A 121 -19.86 -3.90 -8.31
C GLN A 121 -19.40 -4.88 -7.22
N GLN A 122 -18.32 -5.63 -7.49
CA GLN A 122 -17.70 -6.52 -6.53
C GLN A 122 -17.20 -5.78 -5.28
N PHE A 123 -16.59 -4.59 -5.44
CA PHE A 123 -16.20 -3.74 -4.31
C PHE A 123 -17.42 -3.21 -3.53
N LYS A 124 -18.49 -2.80 -4.23
CA LYS A 124 -19.77 -2.39 -3.61
C LYS A 124 -20.42 -3.54 -2.83
N GLN A 125 -20.30 -4.79 -3.28
CA GLN A 125 -20.76 -5.97 -2.53
C GLN A 125 -19.84 -6.28 -1.33
N TYR A 126 -18.52 -6.32 -1.54
CA TYR A 126 -17.53 -6.61 -0.50
C TYR A 126 -17.65 -5.64 0.69
N SER A 127 -17.70 -4.33 0.40
CA SER A 127 -17.87 -3.28 1.43
C SER A 127 -19.16 -3.44 2.24
N ARG A 128 -20.28 -3.84 1.60
CA ARG A 128 -21.55 -4.13 2.31
C ARG A 128 -21.43 -5.33 3.25
N HIS A 129 -20.75 -6.41 2.86
CA HIS A 129 -20.65 -7.62 3.67
C HIS A 129 -19.64 -7.54 4.83
N VAL A 130 -18.55 -6.79 4.68
CA VAL A 130 -17.49 -6.71 5.71
C VAL A 130 -17.81 -5.72 6.84
N THR A 131 -18.65 -4.71 6.59
CA THR A 131 -19.04 -3.67 7.57
C THR A 131 -19.71 -4.25 8.82
N THR A 132 -20.23 -5.47 8.78
CA THR A 132 -20.92 -6.14 9.91
C THR A 132 -19.98 -6.70 10.98
N GLY A 133 -18.66 -6.81 10.74
CA GLY A 133 -17.74 -7.58 11.59
C GLY A 133 -16.59 -6.83 12.26
N ALA A 134 -16.08 -5.74 11.67
CA ALA A 134 -14.98 -4.95 12.22
C ALA A 134 -14.99 -3.52 11.67
N SER A 135 -14.35 -2.58 12.37
CA SER A 135 -14.50 -1.12 12.18
C SER A 135 -13.80 -0.52 10.94
N LEU A 136 -13.77 -1.23 9.80
CA LEU A 136 -13.03 -0.83 8.61
C LEU A 136 -13.98 -0.47 7.46
N SER A 137 -14.24 0.83 7.31
CA SER A 137 -15.01 1.39 6.20
C SER A 137 -14.07 1.78 5.05
N TYR A 138 -13.91 0.87 4.07
CA TYR A 138 -13.26 1.22 2.80
C TYR A 138 -14.19 2.15 2.01
N THR A 139 -13.88 3.45 1.99
CA THR A 139 -14.69 4.48 1.32
C THR A 139 -14.36 4.61 -0.17
N SER A 140 -13.13 4.27 -0.58
CA SER A 140 -12.63 4.43 -1.94
C SER A 140 -11.83 3.22 -2.43
N LEU A 141 -11.58 3.17 -3.74
CA LEU A 141 -10.88 2.14 -4.51
C LEU A 141 -9.86 2.81 -5.44
N GLU A 142 -8.68 2.21 -5.62
CA GLU A 142 -7.75 2.57 -6.70
C GLU A 142 -7.73 1.48 -7.76
N ILE A 143 -7.80 1.88 -9.03
CA ILE A 143 -7.88 0.97 -10.19
C ILE A 143 -6.67 1.22 -11.10
N THR A 144 -5.98 0.14 -11.49
CA THR A 144 -4.87 0.16 -12.43
C THR A 144 -5.18 -0.75 -13.62
N VAL A 145 -5.08 -0.22 -14.83
CA VAL A 145 -5.22 -0.95 -16.09
C VAL A 145 -3.84 -1.08 -16.74
N LEU A 146 -3.23 -2.27 -16.66
CA LEU A 146 -1.99 -2.57 -17.39
C LEU A 146 -2.34 -2.95 -18.83
N THR A 147 -1.70 -2.30 -19.80
CA THR A 147 -1.88 -2.58 -21.23
C THR A 147 -0.55 -2.56 -21.99
N SER A 148 -0.55 -3.21 -23.14
CA SER A 148 0.52 -3.19 -24.13
C SER A 148 0.05 -2.62 -25.48
N GLN A 149 -1.17 -2.07 -25.52
CA GLN A 149 -1.67 -1.23 -26.58
C GLN A 149 -1.33 0.25 -26.26
N PRO A 150 -1.34 1.15 -27.25
CA PRO A 150 -1.10 2.58 -27.01
C PRO A 150 -2.01 3.12 -25.91
N GLY A 151 -1.43 3.66 -24.84
CA GLY A 151 -2.16 4.00 -23.62
C GLY A 151 -3.26 5.02 -23.85
N LYS A 152 -3.05 5.98 -24.76
CA LYS A 152 -4.06 6.96 -25.18
C LYS A 152 -5.34 6.33 -25.74
N GLU A 153 -5.23 5.20 -26.46
CA GLU A 153 -6.39 4.47 -26.98
C GLU A 153 -7.12 3.73 -25.86
N ALA A 154 -6.39 3.15 -24.89
CA ALA A 154 -6.99 2.54 -23.72
C ALA A 154 -7.69 3.56 -22.81
N VAL A 155 -7.11 4.76 -22.63
CA VAL A 155 -7.75 5.90 -21.94
C VAL A 155 -9.06 6.26 -22.64
N LYS A 156 -9.02 6.54 -23.95
CA LYS A 156 -10.22 6.89 -24.73
C LYS A 156 -11.33 5.83 -24.62
N GLN A 157 -11.00 4.55 -24.70
CA GLN A 157 -11.97 3.45 -24.54
C GLN A 157 -12.59 3.38 -23.13
N LEU A 158 -11.84 3.79 -22.09
CA LEU A 158 -12.35 3.91 -20.73
C LEU A 158 -13.22 5.16 -20.58
N GLU A 159 -12.79 6.31 -21.10
CA GLU A 159 -13.57 7.56 -21.09
C GLU A 159 -14.91 7.39 -21.80
N GLU A 160 -14.93 6.76 -22.99
CA GLU A 160 -16.15 6.47 -23.73
C GLU A 160 -17.03 5.42 -23.04
N GLY A 161 -16.44 4.37 -22.47
CA GLY A 161 -17.18 3.28 -21.83
C GLY A 161 -17.66 3.55 -20.39
N LEU A 162 -17.13 4.58 -19.72
CA LEU A 162 -17.45 4.89 -18.32
C LEU A 162 -18.30 6.16 -18.14
N LYS A 163 -18.72 6.86 -19.22
CA LYS A 163 -19.52 8.11 -19.15
C LYS A 163 -20.71 8.04 -18.20
N ASP A 164 -21.45 6.93 -18.24
CA ASP A 164 -22.65 6.70 -17.42
C ASP A 164 -22.37 5.91 -16.12
N THR A 165 -21.10 5.73 -15.75
CA THR A 165 -20.71 4.91 -14.59
C THR A 165 -20.50 5.75 -13.33
N ASP A 166 -21.11 5.35 -12.22
CA ASP A 166 -20.84 5.93 -10.89
C ASP A 166 -19.41 5.61 -10.40
N LEU A 167 -18.50 6.55 -10.64
CA LEU A 167 -17.10 6.54 -10.21
C LEU A 167 -16.87 7.24 -8.85
N VAL A 168 -17.90 7.61 -8.08
CA VAL A 168 -17.73 8.38 -6.81
C VAL A 168 -16.87 7.67 -5.77
N ARG A 169 -16.73 6.34 -5.87
CA ARG A 169 -15.84 5.53 -5.00
C ARG A 169 -14.45 5.28 -5.59
N VAL A 170 -14.14 5.75 -6.79
CA VAL A 170 -12.80 5.61 -7.38
C VAL A 170 -11.98 6.81 -6.94
N ARG A 171 -10.92 6.58 -6.14
CA ARG A 171 -9.94 7.62 -5.80
C ARG A 171 -9.05 7.95 -7.01
N ARG A 172 -8.71 6.91 -7.78
CA ARG A 172 -7.77 6.99 -8.89
C ARG A 172 -8.07 5.87 -9.90
N LEU A 173 -8.14 6.22 -11.17
CA LEU A 173 -8.14 5.29 -12.31
C LEU A 173 -6.89 5.58 -13.12
N GLN A 174 -5.98 4.61 -13.21
CA GLN A 174 -4.69 4.77 -13.90
C GLN A 174 -4.57 3.74 -15.03
N VAL A 175 -4.19 4.21 -16.22
CA VAL A 175 -3.73 3.37 -17.32
C VAL A 175 -2.21 3.32 -17.29
N VAL A 176 -1.65 2.11 -17.41
CA VAL A 176 -0.21 1.86 -17.40
C VAL A 176 0.18 1.13 -18.68
N GLU A 177 0.81 1.84 -19.60
CA GLU A 177 1.33 1.32 -20.86
C GLU A 177 2.70 0.65 -20.63
N ILE A 178 2.83 -0.60 -21.05
CA ILE A 178 4.07 -1.38 -20.97
C ILE A 178 4.80 -1.29 -22.32
N THR A 179 5.84 -0.46 -22.39
CA THR A 179 6.67 -0.30 -23.58
C THR A 179 7.76 -1.36 -23.66
N LYS A 180 8.06 -1.84 -24.87
CA LYS A 180 9.33 -2.53 -25.11
C LYS A 180 10.42 -1.47 -25.13
N GLY A 181 11.23 -1.42 -24.06
CA GLY A 181 12.27 -0.40 -23.90
C GLY A 181 13.18 -0.36 -25.13
N VAL A 182 13.24 0.82 -25.77
CA VAL A 182 14.31 1.12 -26.73
C VAL A 182 15.55 1.35 -25.90
N LEU A 183 16.57 0.51 -26.08
CA LEU A 183 17.83 0.58 -25.35
C LEU A 183 18.69 1.75 -25.87
N GLU A 184 18.24 2.98 -25.63
CA GLU A 184 19.05 4.19 -25.82
C GLU A 184 19.48 4.75 -24.47
N TYR A 185 20.69 4.37 -24.08
CA TYR A 185 21.38 4.87 -22.90
C TYR A 185 21.86 6.31 -23.20
N MET A 186 21.02 7.32 -22.94
CA MET A 186 21.44 8.73 -22.92
C MET A 186 21.24 9.35 -21.53
N ASP A 187 22.27 10.07 -21.10
CA ASP A 187 22.32 10.80 -19.83
C ASP A 187 21.28 11.93 -19.74
N SER A 188 20.76 12.13 -18.51
CA SER A 188 19.89 13.26 -18.08
C SER A 188 18.50 13.30 -18.76
N VAL A 189 17.41 13.74 -18.13
CA VAL A 189 17.20 14.92 -17.25
C VAL A 189 16.16 14.61 -16.13
N SER A 190 16.06 15.49 -15.14
CA SER A 190 15.03 15.51 -14.07
C SER A 190 13.58 15.41 -14.57
N PRO A 191 12.63 14.91 -13.74
CA PRO A 191 11.21 14.97 -14.08
C PRO A 191 10.75 16.43 -14.11
N ALA A 192 10.43 16.93 -15.30
CA ALA A 192 9.95 18.28 -15.51
C ALA A 192 8.76 18.29 -16.47
N GLU A 193 7.67 18.86 -15.94
CA GLU A 193 6.53 19.44 -16.64
C GLU A 193 5.48 18.50 -17.27
N GLU A 194 4.28 19.07 -17.31
CA GLU A 194 2.98 18.39 -17.38
C GLU A 194 2.64 17.98 -18.83
N PRO A 195 1.82 16.93 -19.04
CA PRO A 195 1.23 16.71 -20.35
C PRO A 195 0.33 17.90 -20.69
N SER A 196 0.63 18.57 -21.80
CA SER A 196 -0.14 19.70 -22.32
C SER A 196 -1.63 19.40 -22.40
N SER A 197 -2.43 20.30 -21.84
CA SER A 197 -3.89 20.34 -21.96
C SER A 197 -4.34 20.15 -23.42
N ASP A 198 -4.91 18.97 -23.69
CA ASP A 198 -5.86 18.74 -24.78
C ASP A 198 -7.24 18.59 -24.11
N GLU A 199 -8.12 19.58 -24.31
CA GLU A 199 -9.42 19.62 -23.63
C GLU A 199 -10.40 18.55 -24.14
N SER A 200 -10.56 17.44 -23.42
CA SER A 200 -11.76 16.59 -23.50
C SER A 200 -11.99 15.59 -22.35
N SER A 201 -11.60 15.90 -21.11
CA SER A 201 -11.95 15.05 -19.94
C SER A 201 -13.45 15.16 -19.61
N ILE A 202 -14.25 14.34 -20.31
CA ILE A 202 -15.73 14.28 -20.15
C ILE A 202 -16.14 13.63 -18.81
N LEU A 203 -15.21 12.97 -18.13
CA LEU A 203 -15.38 12.43 -16.78
C LEU A 203 -14.78 13.40 -15.75
N GLY A 204 -15.49 13.64 -14.65
CA GLY A 204 -14.96 14.33 -13.46
C GLY A 204 -13.92 13.51 -12.66
N THR A 205 -13.27 12.57 -13.32
CA THR A 205 -12.18 11.73 -12.82
C THR A 205 -11.17 11.64 -13.95
N ASP A 206 -10.06 12.37 -13.83
CA ASP A 206 -8.97 12.29 -14.79
C ASP A 206 -8.38 10.87 -14.80
N ILE A 207 -7.98 10.39 -15.99
CA ILE A 207 -7.42 9.05 -16.16
C ILE A 207 -5.91 9.18 -16.35
N ASP A 208 -5.19 9.02 -15.24
CA ASP A 208 -3.73 9.06 -15.21
C ASP A 208 -3.14 8.06 -16.22
N LEU A 209 -2.41 8.55 -17.23
CA LEU A 209 -1.60 7.72 -18.11
C LEU A 209 -0.14 7.69 -17.63
N GLN A 210 0.40 6.50 -17.39
CA GLN A 210 1.82 6.27 -17.10
C GLN A 210 2.40 5.24 -18.07
N THR A 211 3.66 5.42 -18.45
CA THR A 211 4.42 4.43 -19.23
C THR A 211 5.47 3.76 -18.32
N ILE A 212 5.67 2.45 -18.48
CA ILE A 212 6.73 1.68 -17.81
C ILE A 212 7.41 0.74 -18.81
N ASP A 213 8.70 0.50 -18.62
CA ASP A 213 9.44 -0.46 -19.45
C ASP A 213 9.08 -1.91 -19.13
N ASN A 214 9.17 -2.77 -20.15
CA ASN A 214 8.97 -4.21 -20.04
C ASN A 214 10.18 -4.92 -19.38
N ASP A 215 10.45 -4.59 -18.12
CA ASP A 215 11.44 -5.28 -17.29
C ASP A 215 10.92 -5.48 -15.86
N VAL A 216 11.50 -6.45 -15.15
CA VAL A 216 11.07 -6.82 -13.79
C VAL A 216 11.28 -5.69 -12.79
N VAL A 217 12.35 -4.90 -12.92
CA VAL A 217 12.73 -3.84 -11.97
C VAL A 217 11.78 -2.65 -12.09
N SER A 218 11.46 -2.20 -13.30
CA SER A 218 10.48 -1.13 -13.54
C SER A 218 9.08 -1.50 -13.04
N MET A 219 8.62 -2.72 -13.34
CA MET A 219 7.35 -3.24 -12.82
C MET A 219 7.38 -3.40 -11.28
N GLU A 220 8.48 -3.85 -10.70
CA GLU A 220 8.63 -3.91 -9.24
C GLU A 220 8.59 -2.52 -8.59
N ILE A 221 9.25 -1.51 -9.17
CA ILE A 221 9.21 -0.13 -8.67
C ILE A 221 7.77 0.40 -8.69
N PHE A 222 7.06 0.16 -9.79
CA PHE A 222 5.64 0.50 -9.92
C PHE A 222 4.80 -0.16 -8.82
N PHE A 223 4.88 -1.49 -8.63
CA PHE A 223 4.10 -2.16 -7.59
C PHE A 223 4.55 -1.78 -6.17
N LYS A 224 5.85 -1.55 -5.91
CA LYS A 224 6.34 -1.08 -4.60
C LYS A 224 5.78 0.29 -4.22
N ALA A 225 5.40 1.14 -5.19
CA ALA A 225 4.71 2.41 -4.90
C ALA A 225 3.38 2.18 -4.14
N TRP A 226 2.73 1.02 -4.29
CA TRP A 226 1.54 0.61 -3.54
C TRP A 226 1.80 0.33 -2.05
N LEU A 227 3.05 0.45 -1.57
CA LEU A 227 3.41 0.37 -0.14
C LEU A 227 3.62 1.75 0.50
N HIS A 228 3.64 2.83 -0.30
CA HIS A 228 3.76 4.21 0.16
C HIS A 228 2.40 4.85 0.42
N ASN A 229 2.25 5.55 1.53
CA ASN A 229 1.04 6.31 1.84
C ASN A 229 1.03 7.63 1.04
N ASN A 230 0.40 7.63 -0.14
CA ASN A 230 0.31 8.80 -1.02
C ASN A 230 -0.91 9.69 -0.70
N GLY A 231 -1.32 9.75 0.58
CA GLY A 231 -2.47 10.57 0.99
C GLY A 231 -2.11 12.06 1.06
N THR A 232 -2.80 12.87 0.26
CA THR A 232 -2.73 14.34 0.28
C THR A 232 -3.67 14.98 1.32
N ASP A 233 -4.24 14.18 2.21
CA ASP A 233 -5.30 14.59 3.12
C ASP A 233 -4.80 15.37 4.35
N GLN A 234 -3.50 15.26 4.70
CA GLN A 234 -2.89 15.94 5.84
C GLN A 234 -1.39 16.22 5.61
N GLU A 235 -0.91 17.34 6.16
CA GLU A 235 0.52 17.63 6.30
C GLU A 235 1.16 16.70 7.35
N HIS A 236 2.33 16.13 7.05
CA HIS A 236 2.99 15.18 7.95
C HIS A 236 3.88 15.88 9.01
N ILE A 237 4.70 16.83 8.59
CA ILE A 237 5.72 17.49 9.41
C ILE A 237 5.73 19.00 9.20
N HIS A 238 5.89 19.73 10.29
CA HIS A 238 6.16 21.17 10.32
C HIS A 238 7.63 21.42 10.69
N LEU A 239 8.41 21.96 9.77
CA LEU A 239 9.79 22.36 10.00
C LEU A 239 9.85 23.84 10.38
N LEU A 240 10.10 24.12 11.65
CA LEU A 240 10.12 25.46 12.23
C LEU A 240 11.54 26.03 12.18
N LEU A 241 11.74 27.07 11.37
CA LEU A 241 12.99 27.81 11.25
C LEU A 241 13.05 28.95 12.30
N PRO A 242 14.22 29.27 12.86
CA PRO A 242 14.35 30.35 13.84
C PRO A 242 14.15 31.71 13.17
N SER A 243 13.20 32.51 13.66
CA SER A 243 13.06 33.90 13.23
C SER A 243 14.17 34.78 13.82
N ARG A 244 14.54 35.84 13.09
CA ARG A 244 15.45 36.90 13.57
C ARG A 244 14.70 38.20 13.83
N CYS A 245 13.47 38.13 14.35
CA CYS A 245 12.77 39.33 14.81
C CYS A 245 13.24 39.69 16.23
N PHE A 246 14.12 40.68 16.36
CA PHE A 246 14.63 41.18 17.65
C PHE A 246 13.61 42.06 18.42
N SER A 247 12.31 41.95 18.14
CA SER A 247 11.25 42.72 18.79
C SER A 247 10.42 41.84 19.72
N ASN A 248 10.29 42.26 20.98
CA ASN A 248 9.71 41.44 22.07
C ASN A 248 8.16 41.35 22.06
N ILE A 249 7.50 41.46 20.91
CA ILE A 249 6.04 41.73 20.84
C ILE A 249 5.21 40.62 20.15
N SER A 250 5.78 39.79 19.29
CA SER A 250 5.14 38.56 18.76
C SER A 250 6.01 37.34 19.03
N ARG A 251 5.40 36.23 19.48
CA ARG A 251 6.12 34.99 19.82
C ARG A 251 5.97 33.88 18.76
N ASP A 252 5.31 34.18 17.64
CA ASP A 252 4.85 33.22 16.62
C ASP A 252 5.43 33.41 15.21
N ASP A 253 6.21 34.47 14.93
CA ASP A 253 6.74 34.75 13.58
C ASP A 253 7.92 33.83 13.17
N SER A 254 7.92 32.56 13.59
CA SER A 254 8.86 31.54 13.09
C SER A 254 8.37 30.99 11.75
N MET A 255 9.16 31.22 10.69
CA MET A 255 8.92 30.64 9.38
C MET A 255 8.76 29.11 9.48
N CYS A 256 7.59 28.62 9.09
CA CYS A 256 7.21 27.22 9.13
C CYS A 256 7.12 26.66 7.72
N LEU A 257 7.90 25.64 7.41
CA LEU A 257 7.74 24.85 6.19
C LEU A 257 6.84 23.65 6.48
N LYS A 258 5.82 23.48 5.66
CA LYS A 258 4.87 22.36 5.71
C LYS A 258 5.36 21.27 4.77
N CYS A 259 5.61 20.08 5.32
CA CYS A 259 6.32 19.02 4.64
C CYS A 259 5.57 17.69 4.70
N ASP A 260 5.65 16.93 3.61
CA ASP A 260 5.25 15.52 3.58
C ASP A 260 6.45 14.60 3.82
N LEU A 261 6.18 13.48 4.51
CA LEU A 261 7.19 12.52 4.95
C LEU A 261 7.12 11.26 4.08
N GLN A 262 8.17 11.02 3.31
CA GLN A 262 8.30 9.81 2.48
C GLN A 262 9.40 8.88 2.99
N GLU A 263 9.07 7.61 3.12
CA GLU A 263 10.05 6.53 3.27
C GLU A 263 10.87 6.34 2.00
N ARG A 264 12.20 6.23 2.10
CA ARG A 264 13.02 5.82 0.94
C ARG A 264 13.19 4.30 0.82
N LEU A 265 13.08 3.58 1.94
CA LEU A 265 13.36 2.15 2.03
C LEU A 265 12.57 1.49 3.17
N LEU A 266 12.13 0.26 2.94
CA LEU A 266 11.37 -0.53 3.91
C LEU A 266 12.29 -1.00 5.05
N SER A 267 11.81 -0.95 6.29
CA SER A 267 12.58 -1.41 7.45
C SER A 267 12.88 -2.91 7.35
N PRO A 268 14.16 -3.35 7.37
CA PRO A 268 14.50 -4.78 7.43
C PRO A 268 13.95 -5.47 8.70
N SER A 269 13.78 -4.71 9.79
CA SER A 269 13.18 -5.19 11.04
C SER A 269 11.68 -5.52 10.95
N LEU A 270 11.00 -5.10 9.87
CA LEU A 270 9.60 -5.49 9.60
C LEU A 270 9.50 -6.81 8.81
N LEU A 271 10.61 -7.45 8.45
CA LEU A 271 10.64 -8.68 7.67
C LEU A 271 11.08 -9.88 8.54
N PRO A 272 10.45 -11.06 8.37
CA PRO A 272 10.87 -12.26 9.09
C PRO A 272 12.24 -12.72 8.62
N GLY A 273 13.03 -13.32 9.53
CA GLY A 273 14.30 -13.97 9.19
C GLY A 273 15.49 -13.05 8.92
N THR A 274 15.31 -11.72 8.90
CA THR A 274 16.43 -10.77 8.90
C THR A 274 17.18 -10.83 10.24
N ALA A 275 18.45 -10.40 10.26
CA ALA A 275 19.33 -10.56 11.42
C ALA A 275 18.76 -9.97 12.74
N ASP A 276 17.99 -8.89 12.65
CA ASP A 276 17.32 -8.24 13.80
C ASP A 276 15.97 -8.89 14.18
N GLY A 277 15.36 -9.66 13.29
CA GLY A 277 13.99 -10.18 13.43
C GLY A 277 13.86 -11.44 14.29
N SER A 278 14.95 -12.18 14.51
CA SER A 278 14.93 -13.49 15.20
C SER A 278 14.62 -13.42 16.71
N LEU A 279 14.73 -12.25 17.33
CA LEU A 279 14.69 -12.08 18.80
C LEU A 279 13.38 -11.49 19.37
N ARG A 280 12.39 -11.18 18.53
CA ARG A 280 11.17 -10.44 18.94
C ARG A 280 9.94 -11.34 19.17
N MET A 281 10.09 -12.40 19.98
CA MET A 281 8.91 -13.07 20.58
C MET A 281 8.42 -12.37 21.86
N ASP A 282 9.31 -11.70 22.60
CA ASP A 282 9.00 -11.04 23.89
C ASP A 282 9.21 -9.52 23.85
N ASP A 283 8.57 -8.82 22.90
CA ASP A 283 8.54 -7.35 22.88
C ASP A 283 7.12 -6.82 23.16
N PRO A 284 6.77 -6.53 24.43
CA PRO A 284 5.43 -6.11 24.82
C PRO A 284 5.18 -4.63 24.44
N LYS A 285 4.76 -4.44 23.18
CA LYS A 285 4.58 -3.16 22.44
C LYS A 285 5.89 -2.70 21.79
N GLY A 286 5.90 -2.70 20.46
CA GLY A 286 7.08 -2.32 19.68
C GLY A 286 7.37 -0.81 19.74
N ASP A 287 8.37 -0.43 20.52
CA ASP A 287 8.87 0.95 20.61
C ASP A 287 10.00 1.26 19.58
N PHE A 288 10.39 0.28 18.76
CA PHE A 288 11.40 0.41 17.71
C PHE A 288 10.84 0.74 16.31
N SER A 289 9.99 1.76 16.22
CA SER A 289 10.00 2.67 15.05
C SER A 289 9.19 3.93 15.35
N THR A 290 9.78 4.86 16.09
CA THR A 290 9.11 6.10 16.48
C THR A 290 8.62 6.90 15.28
N LEU A 291 9.38 6.98 14.17
CA LEU A 291 8.92 7.71 12.96
C LEU A 291 7.83 6.98 12.17
N TYR A 292 7.82 5.64 12.15
CA TYR A 292 6.74 4.88 11.51
C TYR A 292 5.44 4.96 12.31
N GLN A 293 5.55 4.89 13.63
CA GLN A 293 4.45 5.16 14.55
C GLN A 293 4.00 6.62 14.51
N MET A 294 4.87 7.60 14.28
CA MET A 294 4.48 9.01 14.09
C MET A 294 3.57 9.19 12.87
N ALA A 295 3.83 8.52 11.75
CA ALA A 295 2.96 8.58 10.58
C ALA A 295 1.62 7.82 10.77
N SER A 296 1.53 6.89 11.73
CA SER A 296 0.34 6.05 11.94
C SER A 296 -0.48 6.41 13.19
N GLN A 297 -0.11 7.45 13.95
CA GLN A 297 -0.75 7.80 15.22
C GLN A 297 -1.46 9.16 15.15
N SER A 298 -2.80 9.11 15.29
CA SER A 298 -3.70 10.24 15.55
C SER A 298 -3.67 11.39 14.54
N SER A 299 -4.74 11.47 13.73
CA SER A 299 -5.04 12.52 12.75
C SER A 299 -5.21 13.95 13.32
N ALA A 300 -4.91 14.18 14.60
CA ALA A 300 -5.15 15.43 15.33
C ALA A 300 -3.88 16.26 15.63
N SER A 301 -2.68 15.69 15.51
CA SER A 301 -1.43 16.37 15.90
C SER A 301 -0.32 16.18 14.88
N ARG A 302 -0.01 17.24 14.11
CA ARG A 302 1.12 17.30 13.17
C ARG A 302 2.45 17.31 13.93
N TYR A 303 3.46 16.61 13.44
CA TYR A 303 4.77 16.54 14.11
C TYR A 303 5.61 17.79 13.84
N LYS A 304 6.24 18.37 14.86
CA LYS A 304 7.00 19.61 14.76
C LYS A 304 8.50 19.37 14.97
N LEU A 305 9.29 19.77 13.98
CA LEU A 305 10.76 19.79 14.02
C LEU A 305 11.24 21.23 14.15
N ARG A 306 11.75 21.61 15.32
CA ARG A 306 12.33 22.95 15.52
C ARG A 306 13.82 22.94 15.20
N VAL A 307 14.24 23.72 14.21
CA VAL A 307 15.65 23.92 13.89
C VAL A 307 16.31 24.72 15.01
N ILE A 308 17.38 24.17 15.59
CA ILE A 308 18.10 24.76 16.73
C ILE A 308 19.49 25.27 16.35
N LYS A 309 20.15 24.66 15.36
CA LYS A 309 21.50 25.04 14.90
C LYS A 309 21.68 24.68 13.42
N ALA A 310 22.55 25.41 12.73
CA ALA A 310 23.21 24.93 11.52
C ALA A 310 24.52 24.22 11.90
N LEU A 311 24.90 23.21 11.12
CA LEU A 311 26.16 22.47 11.21
C LEU A 311 26.87 22.58 9.85
N ASN A 312 28.20 22.53 9.82
CA ASN A 312 28.95 22.30 8.58
C ASN A 312 28.73 20.83 8.12
N SER A 313 28.67 20.56 6.81
CA SER A 313 28.52 19.21 6.24
C SER A 313 29.52 18.20 6.80
N ASN A 314 30.76 18.63 7.03
CA ASN A 314 31.87 17.80 7.49
C ASN A 314 31.91 17.71 9.03
N GLY A 315 31.02 18.42 9.73
CA GLY A 315 30.93 18.49 11.19
C GLY A 315 30.10 17.38 11.84
N LEU A 316 29.54 16.44 11.06
CA LEU A 316 28.77 15.31 11.56
C LEU A 316 29.45 13.99 11.16
N CYS A 317 29.79 13.16 12.16
CA CYS A 317 30.21 11.79 11.90
C CYS A 317 28.98 10.89 11.66
N GLU A 318 28.97 10.11 10.58
CA GLU A 318 27.82 9.29 10.21
C GLU A 318 27.49 8.19 11.24
N SER A 319 28.48 7.73 12.02
CA SER A 319 28.29 6.76 13.11
C SER A 319 27.40 7.29 14.25
N LEU A 320 27.18 8.60 14.32
CA LEU A 320 26.24 9.25 15.25
C LEU A 320 24.80 9.25 14.72
N THR A 321 24.57 8.82 13.49
CA THR A 321 23.22 8.70 12.91
C THR A 321 22.70 7.28 13.02
N TYR A 322 21.39 7.12 13.27
CA TYR A 322 20.79 5.80 13.46
C TYR A 322 19.33 5.74 12.98
N GLY A 323 18.82 4.52 12.84
CA GLY A 323 17.48 4.26 12.32
C GLY A 323 17.39 4.45 10.80
N LEU A 324 16.16 4.46 10.29
CA LEU A 324 15.92 4.67 8.86
C LEU A 324 15.97 6.17 8.51
N PRO A 325 16.60 6.55 7.39
CA PRO A 325 16.44 7.87 6.81
C PRO A 325 15.05 8.06 6.19
N PHE A 326 14.54 9.29 6.24
CA PHE A 326 13.30 9.69 5.59
C PHE A 326 13.52 10.91 4.70
N ILE A 327 12.68 11.08 3.68
CA ILE A 327 12.71 12.20 2.76
C ILE A 327 11.56 13.15 3.12
N LEU A 328 11.87 14.43 3.36
CA LEU A 328 10.89 15.51 3.37
C LEU A 328 10.76 16.07 1.96
N ARG A 329 9.51 16.35 1.59
CA ARG A 329 9.10 17.11 0.39
C ARG A 329 8.25 18.31 0.83
N PRO A 330 8.12 19.38 0.04
CA PRO A 330 7.03 20.34 0.25
C PRO A 330 5.71 19.58 0.25
N THR A 331 4.76 19.98 1.10
CA THR A 331 3.47 19.27 1.22
C THR A 331 2.61 19.47 -0.03
N SER A 332 1.85 18.44 -0.39
CA SER A 332 0.79 18.50 -1.41
C SER A 332 -0.60 18.43 -0.77
N CYS A 333 -0.74 18.93 0.45
CA CYS A 333 -1.99 18.83 1.20
C CYS A 333 -3.11 19.68 0.58
N TRP A 334 -4.19 19.06 0.12
CA TRP A 334 -5.29 19.73 -0.57
C TRP A 334 -6.12 20.67 0.32
N GLN A 335 -5.96 20.58 1.64
CA GLN A 335 -6.66 21.43 2.62
C GLN A 335 -6.07 22.84 2.74
N LEU A 336 -4.93 23.09 2.09
CA LEU A 336 -4.27 24.39 2.04
C LEU A 336 -4.73 25.15 0.79
N ASP A 337 -4.68 26.48 0.83
CA ASP A 337 -4.92 27.27 -0.38
C ASP A 337 -3.72 27.23 -1.34
N TRP A 338 -3.98 27.53 -2.62
CA TRP A 338 -2.96 27.45 -3.67
C TRP A 338 -1.80 28.43 -3.44
N ASP A 339 -2.08 29.61 -2.90
CA ASP A 339 -1.07 30.64 -2.62
C ASP A 339 -0.12 30.18 -1.48
N GLU A 340 -0.64 29.52 -0.44
CA GLU A 340 0.16 28.93 0.63
C GLU A 340 0.98 27.73 0.14
N LEU A 341 0.39 26.85 -0.71
CA LEU A 341 1.11 25.72 -1.30
C LEU A 341 2.31 26.19 -2.13
N GLU A 342 2.09 27.14 -3.05
CA GLU A 342 3.15 27.69 -3.90
C GLU A 342 4.19 28.46 -3.07
N THR A 343 3.76 29.30 -2.14
CA THR A 343 4.66 30.02 -1.22
C THR A 343 5.50 29.04 -0.39
N ASN A 344 4.92 27.95 0.10
CA ASN A 344 5.62 26.91 0.84
C ASN A 344 6.63 26.15 -0.03
N GLN A 345 6.26 25.82 -1.28
CA GLN A 345 7.13 25.17 -2.26
C GLN A 345 8.35 26.05 -2.61
N GLN A 346 8.14 27.32 -2.93
CA GLN A 346 9.21 28.29 -3.21
C GLN A 346 10.15 28.44 -2.00
N ASN A 347 9.59 28.56 -0.79
CA ASN A 347 10.36 28.68 0.44
C ASN A 347 11.15 27.41 0.78
N PHE A 348 10.59 26.23 0.53
CA PHE A 348 11.27 24.94 0.71
C PHE A 348 12.45 24.81 -0.28
N HIS A 349 12.22 25.16 -1.56
CA HIS A 349 13.28 25.17 -2.58
C HIS A 349 14.40 26.17 -2.23
N ALA A 350 14.05 27.38 -1.79
CA ALA A 350 15.00 28.40 -1.36
C ALA A 350 15.83 27.93 -0.15
N LEU A 351 15.24 27.16 0.79
CA LEU A 351 15.97 26.54 1.88
C LEU A 351 16.98 25.50 1.37
N CYS A 352 16.54 24.55 0.54
CA CYS A 352 17.43 23.51 -0.04
C CYS A 352 18.64 24.14 -0.74
N HIS A 353 18.40 25.07 -1.65
CA HIS A 353 19.45 25.79 -2.37
C HIS A 353 20.39 26.56 -1.42
N SER A 354 19.84 27.24 -0.40
CA SER A 354 20.64 27.98 0.57
C SER A 354 21.52 27.09 1.45
N LEU A 355 21.06 25.89 1.79
CA LEU A 355 21.84 24.92 2.57
C LEU A 355 22.96 24.30 1.72
N LEU A 356 22.68 23.89 0.49
CA LEU A 356 23.68 23.40 -0.46
C LEU A 356 24.79 24.43 -0.69
N LYS A 357 24.43 25.67 -1.04
CA LYS A 357 25.38 26.74 -1.33
C LYS A 357 26.30 27.12 -0.16
N ARG A 358 25.90 26.77 1.07
CA ARG A 358 26.66 27.04 2.30
C ARG A 358 27.37 25.81 2.86
N GLU A 359 27.19 24.64 2.26
CA GLU A 359 27.62 23.34 2.80
C GLU A 359 27.11 23.12 4.24
N TRP A 360 25.84 23.47 4.47
CA TRP A 360 25.21 23.43 5.79
C TRP A 360 24.17 22.33 5.93
N LEU A 361 24.17 21.69 7.09
CA LEU A 361 23.11 20.80 7.58
C LEU A 361 22.33 21.54 8.67
N LEU A 362 21.09 21.14 8.94
CA LEU A 362 20.32 21.67 10.07
C LEU A 362 20.17 20.62 11.16
N LEU A 363 20.52 20.98 12.39
CA LEU A 363 20.17 20.21 13.58
C LEU A 363 18.78 20.67 14.05
N ALA A 364 17.83 19.74 14.03
CA ALA A 364 16.46 19.94 14.49
C ALA A 364 16.15 19.10 15.73
N LYS A 365 15.21 19.59 16.52
CA LYS A 365 14.68 18.96 17.73
C LYS A 365 13.21 18.65 17.52
N GLY A 366 12.79 17.43 17.85
CA GLY A 366 11.37 17.06 17.89
C GLY A 366 10.64 17.74 19.05
N GLU A 367 9.46 18.32 18.79
CA GLU A 367 8.56 18.78 19.84
C GLU A 367 7.56 17.68 20.23
N PRO A 368 7.20 17.53 21.52
CA PRO A 368 6.23 16.53 21.94
C PRO A 368 4.82 16.90 21.48
N LEU A 369 4.15 15.96 20.81
CA LEU A 369 2.79 16.10 20.23
C LEU A 369 1.69 16.45 21.25
N SER A 370 1.94 16.16 22.54
CA SER A 370 0.97 16.39 23.62
C SER A 370 1.60 17.15 24.78
N ARG A 371 1.14 18.40 25.01
CA ARG A 371 1.43 19.19 26.22
C ARG A 371 0.55 18.78 27.40
N GLY A 372 0.28 17.48 27.54
CA GLY A 372 -0.58 16.92 28.58
C GLY A 372 0.02 17.09 29.98
N HIS A 373 -0.83 17.15 30.99
CA HIS A 373 -0.44 17.36 32.40
C HIS A 373 0.28 16.14 33.06
N SER A 374 1.02 15.33 32.31
CA SER A 374 1.86 14.28 32.87
C SER A 374 3.11 14.89 33.49
N LEU A 375 3.39 14.61 34.77
CA LEU A 375 4.62 15.05 35.46
C LEU A 375 5.93 14.44 34.90
N ARG A 376 5.86 13.59 33.87
CA ARG A 376 7.05 13.05 33.20
C ARG A 376 7.43 13.95 32.03
N GLN A 377 8.60 14.57 32.13
CA GLN A 377 9.22 15.29 31.02
C GLN A 377 9.53 14.30 29.88
N PRO A 378 9.04 14.53 28.64
CA PRO A 378 9.34 13.66 27.52
C PRO A 378 10.82 13.76 27.13
N ALA A 379 11.40 12.63 26.71
CA ALA A 379 12.74 12.63 26.12
C ALA A 379 12.73 13.43 24.81
N ASN A 380 13.77 14.22 24.57
CA ASN A 380 13.90 15.00 23.35
C ASN A 380 14.57 14.16 22.26
N THR A 381 13.94 14.02 21.10
CA THR A 381 14.60 13.46 19.91
C THR A 381 15.27 14.55 19.10
N PHE A 382 16.40 14.21 18.47
CA PHE A 382 17.18 15.11 17.62
C PHE A 382 17.39 14.48 16.25
N TYR A 383 17.38 15.33 15.23
CA TYR A 383 17.49 14.95 13.83
C TYR A 383 18.46 15.86 13.13
N VAL A 384 19.25 15.32 12.21
CA VAL A 384 19.94 16.12 11.20
C VAL A 384 19.10 16.13 9.92
N ILE A 385 19.01 17.31 9.31
CA ILE A 385 18.35 17.55 8.04
C ILE A 385 19.45 17.93 7.04
N VAL A 386 19.61 17.11 6.01
CA VAL A 386 20.64 17.19 4.99
C VAL A 386 19.98 17.58 3.66
N PRO A 387 20.43 18.63 2.97
CA PRO A 387 19.85 19.00 1.68
C PRO A 387 20.24 18.02 0.57
N SER A 388 19.31 17.75 -0.36
CA SER A 388 19.58 17.06 -1.61
C SER A 388 19.81 18.06 -2.76
N ARG A 389 20.41 17.61 -3.87
CA ARG A 389 20.44 18.34 -5.15
C ARG A 389 19.06 18.38 -5.84
N SER A 390 18.16 17.47 -5.47
CA SER A 390 16.73 17.56 -5.79
C SER A 390 15.99 18.43 -4.75
N PRO A 391 14.76 18.94 -5.03
CA PRO A 391 13.98 19.74 -4.07
C PRO A 391 13.40 18.87 -2.92
N THR A 392 14.29 18.25 -2.14
CA THR A 392 13.98 17.34 -1.04
C THR A 392 15.03 17.48 0.07
N LEU A 393 14.65 17.16 1.30
CA LEU A 393 15.56 17.15 2.46
C LEU A 393 15.59 15.75 3.07
N LEU A 394 16.78 15.22 3.36
CA LEU A 394 16.97 13.93 4.00
C LEU A 394 17.04 14.12 5.53
N VAL A 395 16.22 13.38 6.28
CA VAL A 395 16.16 13.42 7.74
C VAL A 395 16.73 12.13 8.31
N LYS A 396 17.76 12.23 9.16
CA LYS A 396 18.34 11.12 9.93
C LYS A 396 18.22 11.42 11.43
N ALA A 397 17.90 10.43 12.26
CA ALA A 397 17.95 10.59 13.72
C ALA A 397 19.42 10.61 14.19
N VAL A 398 19.71 11.39 15.24
CA VAL A 398 21.07 11.61 15.76
C VAL A 398 21.15 11.15 17.21
N ALA A 399 22.18 10.38 17.55
CA ALA A 399 22.43 9.87 18.89
C ALA A 399 22.63 11.02 19.90
N THR A 400 21.90 10.97 21.01
CA THR A 400 22.18 11.87 22.15
C THR A 400 23.24 11.26 23.05
N ARG A 401 23.78 12.07 23.97
CA ARG A 401 24.76 11.66 24.98
C ARG A 401 24.35 10.38 25.72
N GLU A 402 23.06 10.20 25.99
CA GLU A 402 22.48 9.07 26.71
C GLU A 402 22.53 7.75 25.91
N LEU A 403 22.71 7.83 24.58
CA LEU A 403 22.86 6.67 23.68
C LEU A 403 24.32 6.40 23.31
N MET A 404 25.25 7.28 23.66
CA MET A 404 26.67 7.15 23.34
C MET A 404 27.38 6.21 24.32
N LEU A 405 28.04 5.19 23.79
CA LEU A 405 28.96 4.34 24.55
C LEU A 405 30.38 4.93 24.53
N PRO A 406 31.17 4.77 25.62
CA PRO A 406 32.55 5.21 25.64
C PRO A 406 33.43 4.32 24.75
N SER A 407 34.01 4.90 23.71
CA SER A 407 34.90 4.23 22.77
C SER A 407 36.25 4.97 22.69
N PRO A 408 37.36 4.38 23.17
CA PRO A 408 38.68 4.98 23.02
C PRO A 408 39.15 4.82 21.56
N PHE A 409 39.18 5.93 20.82
CA PHE A 409 39.84 6.00 19.51
C PHE A 409 41.26 6.53 19.71
N PRO A 410 42.29 5.67 19.79
CA PRO A 410 43.67 6.14 19.80
C PRO A 410 43.97 6.87 18.48
N LEU A 411 44.72 7.96 18.55
CA LEU A 411 45.25 8.60 17.35
C LEU A 411 46.20 7.62 16.67
N LEU A 412 45.88 7.23 15.44
CA LEU A 412 46.77 6.43 14.60
C LEU A 412 47.98 7.28 14.19
N PRO A 413 49.17 6.68 13.99
CA PRO A 413 50.30 7.38 13.39
C PRO A 413 49.92 7.91 11.99
N GLU A 414 50.39 9.11 11.64
CA GLU A 414 49.99 9.81 10.40
C GLU A 414 50.18 9.00 9.12
N ASN A 415 51.22 8.16 9.06
CA ASN A 415 51.49 7.28 7.93
C ASN A 415 51.70 5.83 8.41
N PRO A 416 50.99 4.83 7.86
CA PRO A 416 51.33 3.43 8.05
C PRO A 416 52.60 3.04 7.26
N PRO A 417 53.20 1.86 7.52
CA PRO A 417 54.45 1.47 6.87
C PRO A 417 54.32 1.31 5.34
N ASP A 418 55.27 1.87 4.58
CA ASP A 418 55.28 1.89 3.10
C ASP A 418 55.05 0.52 2.45
N ASP A 419 55.60 -0.55 3.02
CA ASP A 419 55.41 -1.91 2.47
C ASP A 419 53.97 -2.40 2.65
N SER A 420 53.32 -2.03 3.76
CA SER A 420 51.91 -2.34 3.99
C SER A 420 50.99 -1.48 3.12
N LEU A 421 51.34 -0.21 2.89
CA LEU A 421 50.66 0.66 1.92
C LEU A 421 50.69 0.04 0.53
N LYS A 422 51.87 -0.25 -0.02
CA LYS A 422 52.02 -0.81 -1.37
C LYS A 422 51.26 -2.13 -1.55
N ILE A 423 51.25 -3.00 -0.54
CA ILE A 423 50.47 -4.24 -0.59
C ILE A 423 48.98 -3.91 -0.69
N VAL A 424 48.44 -3.05 0.17
CA VAL A 424 47.01 -2.70 0.17
C VAL A 424 46.61 -1.92 -1.09
N GLU A 425 47.41 -0.95 -1.51
CA GLU A 425 47.24 -0.20 -2.76
C GLU A 425 47.18 -1.15 -3.96
N SER A 426 48.13 -2.08 -4.11
CA SER A 426 48.11 -3.05 -5.21
C SER A 426 46.89 -3.98 -5.21
N VAL A 427 46.28 -4.23 -4.05
CA VAL A 427 45.03 -4.99 -3.94
C VAL A 427 43.84 -4.10 -4.32
N LEU A 428 43.80 -2.84 -3.88
CA LEU A 428 42.74 -1.90 -4.23
C LEU A 428 42.74 -1.52 -5.72
N ASP A 429 43.93 -1.32 -6.32
CA ASP A 429 44.12 -1.06 -7.74
C ASP A 429 43.66 -2.23 -8.64
N SER A 430 43.54 -3.43 -8.07
CA SER A 430 43.01 -4.62 -8.77
C SER A 430 41.48 -4.75 -8.72
N LEU A 431 40.79 -3.91 -7.94
CA LEU A 431 39.34 -3.89 -7.84
C LEU A 431 38.71 -3.05 -8.95
N GLU A 432 37.60 -3.51 -9.50
CA GLU A 432 36.79 -2.71 -10.42
C GLU A 432 36.09 -1.59 -9.65
N LEU A 433 36.39 -0.33 -10.01
CA LEU A 433 35.83 0.85 -9.36
C LEU A 433 34.53 1.28 -10.05
N GLU A 434 33.40 0.82 -9.52
CA GLU A 434 32.08 1.36 -9.91
C GLU A 434 31.92 2.80 -9.38
N PRO A 435 31.62 3.80 -10.24
CA PRO A 435 31.52 5.20 -9.80
C PRO A 435 30.22 5.51 -9.03
N ILE A 436 29.17 4.69 -9.20
CA ILE A 436 27.86 4.88 -8.57
C ILE A 436 27.28 3.50 -8.21
N TYR A 437 27.11 3.24 -6.92
CA TYR A 437 26.43 2.04 -6.45
C TYR A 437 24.92 2.10 -6.75
N ASN A 438 24.41 1.12 -7.51
CA ASN A 438 22.99 0.98 -7.80
C ASN A 438 22.36 -0.17 -6.97
N PRO A 439 21.54 0.11 -5.94
CA PRO A 439 20.93 -0.92 -5.10
C PRO A 439 19.92 -1.81 -5.85
N LEU A 440 19.46 -1.43 -7.04
CA LEU A 440 18.56 -2.25 -7.87
C LEU A 440 19.29 -3.39 -8.59
N GLN A 441 20.62 -3.31 -8.70
CA GLN A 441 21.45 -4.37 -9.29
C GLN A 441 22.01 -5.35 -8.22
N ALA A 442 21.84 -5.04 -6.93
CA ALA A 442 22.36 -5.83 -5.82
C ALA A 442 21.38 -6.92 -5.36
N TRP A 443 21.78 -8.19 -5.48
CA TRP A 443 20.93 -9.34 -5.16
C TRP A 443 21.18 -9.88 -3.75
N SER A 444 20.21 -9.67 -2.85
CA SER A 444 20.21 -10.24 -1.49
C SER A 444 19.43 -11.56 -1.37
N HIS A 445 18.85 -12.05 -2.47
CA HIS A 445 17.92 -13.20 -2.53
C HIS A 445 16.69 -13.12 -1.59
N LEU A 446 16.35 -11.92 -1.09
CA LEU A 446 15.28 -11.69 -0.12
C LEU A 446 13.92 -12.26 -0.58
N TYR A 447 13.52 -12.09 -1.84
CA TYR A 447 12.24 -12.62 -2.35
C TYR A 447 12.17 -14.15 -2.32
N SER A 448 13.30 -14.82 -2.62
CA SER A 448 13.42 -16.28 -2.51
C SER A 448 13.27 -16.72 -1.05
N HIS A 449 13.96 -16.05 -0.12
CA HIS A 449 13.82 -16.31 1.31
C HIS A 449 12.37 -16.12 1.78
N LEU A 450 11.76 -14.96 1.54
CA LEU A 450 10.40 -14.65 1.96
C LEU A 450 9.37 -15.62 1.37
N SER A 451 9.44 -15.89 0.05
CA SER A 451 8.53 -16.85 -0.60
C SER A 451 8.65 -18.26 -0.01
N SER A 452 9.86 -18.71 0.34
CA SER A 452 10.08 -20.01 0.98
C SER A 452 9.39 -20.14 2.34
N THR A 453 9.24 -19.05 3.11
CA THR A 453 8.56 -19.09 4.42
C THR A 453 7.06 -19.43 4.31
N PHE A 454 6.41 -19.11 3.19
CA PHE A 454 5.00 -19.45 2.94
C PHE A 454 4.81 -20.87 2.43
N ILE A 455 5.84 -21.48 1.84
CA ILE A 455 5.85 -22.89 1.43
C ILE A 455 6.04 -23.73 2.69
N LYS A 456 4.93 -24.06 3.38
CA LYS A 456 4.95 -24.99 4.52
C LYS A 456 5.71 -26.26 4.11
N PRO A 457 6.81 -26.64 4.80
CA PRO A 457 7.43 -27.93 4.56
C PRO A 457 6.43 -29.00 4.98
N GLN A 458 5.88 -29.72 4.01
CA GLN A 458 5.04 -30.88 4.30
C GLN A 458 5.92 -31.95 4.97
N GLY A 459 5.73 -32.11 6.28
CA GLY A 459 6.23 -33.27 7.03
C GLY A 459 7.75 -33.39 7.18
N ARG A 460 8.39 -32.43 7.87
CA ARG A 460 9.43 -32.87 8.83
C ARG A 460 8.73 -33.43 10.07
N LEU A 461 8.42 -34.73 10.01
CA LEU A 461 8.27 -35.52 11.22
C LEU A 461 9.57 -35.37 12.01
N HIS A 462 9.49 -34.86 13.24
CA HIS A 462 10.58 -35.00 14.19
C HIS A 462 10.90 -36.49 14.33
N PRO A 463 12.17 -36.93 14.19
CA PRO A 463 12.56 -38.27 14.60
C PRO A 463 12.25 -38.41 16.09
N SER A 464 11.48 -39.42 16.44
CA SER A 464 11.00 -39.64 17.80
C SER A 464 12.13 -40.01 18.76
N TRP A 465 12.11 -39.47 19.98
CA TRP A 465 12.63 -40.19 21.14
C TRP A 465 11.47 -40.81 21.92
N GLU A 466 11.38 -42.13 21.80
CA GLU A 466 10.71 -43.10 22.69
C GLU A 466 9.31 -42.80 23.28
N SER A 467 8.32 -43.55 22.78
CA SER A 467 7.40 -44.31 23.65
C SER A 467 6.86 -45.55 22.94
N ARG A 468 7.33 -46.73 23.36
CA ARG A 468 6.85 -48.03 22.88
C ARG A 468 5.52 -48.40 23.57
N ALA A 469 4.40 -48.38 22.84
CA ALA A 469 3.16 -49.03 23.28
C ALA A 469 2.31 -49.54 22.10
N LEU A 470 2.64 -50.76 21.67
CA LEU A 470 1.81 -51.75 20.97
C LEU A 470 0.27 -51.52 20.97
N ARG A 471 -0.36 -51.40 19.77
CA ARG A 471 -1.39 -52.36 19.28
C ARG A 471 -1.88 -52.05 17.85
N LYS A 472 -2.27 -53.13 17.15
CA LYS A 472 -2.70 -53.17 15.74
C LYS A 472 -4.18 -52.77 15.57
N ARG A 473 -4.53 -52.14 14.43
CA ARG A 473 -5.53 -52.65 13.45
C ARG A 473 -5.53 -51.80 12.15
N PRO A 474 -5.89 -52.37 10.98
CA PRO A 474 -5.76 -51.70 9.68
C PRO A 474 -7.10 -51.15 9.16
N CYS A 475 -7.07 -50.08 8.34
CA CYS A 475 -8.20 -49.68 7.50
C CYS A 475 -7.77 -49.02 6.18
N LYS A 476 -8.01 -49.77 5.09
CA LYS A 476 -8.37 -49.37 3.71
C LYS A 476 -7.68 -48.17 3.04
N ALA A 477 -7.09 -48.45 1.87
CA ALA A 477 -6.72 -47.45 0.89
C ALA A 477 -7.96 -46.65 0.41
N GLY A 478 -7.82 -45.32 0.43
CA GLY A 478 -8.79 -44.35 -0.08
C GLY A 478 -8.14 -43.44 -1.11
N GLN A 479 -8.36 -43.80 -2.38
CA GLN A 479 -8.15 -43.07 -3.63
C GLN A 479 -7.87 -41.54 -3.50
N LEU A 480 -6.76 -41.07 -4.10
CA LEU A 480 -6.51 -39.63 -4.27
C LEU A 480 -7.66 -38.99 -5.06
N GLN A 481 -8.30 -37.97 -4.50
CA GLN A 481 -9.12 -37.03 -5.26
C GLN A 481 -8.35 -35.73 -5.49
N THR A 482 -8.18 -35.39 -6.76
CA THR A 482 -7.60 -34.14 -7.22
C THR A 482 -8.65 -33.02 -7.11
N ASN A 483 -8.51 -32.15 -6.11
CA ASN A 483 -9.41 -31.00 -5.91
C ASN A 483 -9.22 -29.93 -6.99
N ARG A 484 -9.85 -30.13 -8.16
CA ARG A 484 -10.26 -29.03 -9.05
C ARG A 484 -11.56 -28.43 -8.53
N VAL A 485 -11.47 -27.40 -7.70
CA VAL A 485 -12.64 -26.60 -7.30
C VAL A 485 -12.79 -25.43 -8.27
N ARG A 486 -13.50 -25.67 -9.38
CA ARG A 486 -14.05 -24.60 -10.21
C ARG A 486 -15.20 -23.97 -9.42
N ALA A 487 -15.13 -22.67 -9.17
CA ALA A 487 -16.19 -21.94 -8.48
C ALA A 487 -17.39 -21.73 -9.41
N THR A 488 -18.32 -22.68 -9.42
CA THR A 488 -19.61 -22.50 -10.11
C THR A 488 -20.48 -21.56 -9.28
N VAL A 489 -20.67 -20.32 -9.75
CA VAL A 489 -21.66 -19.40 -9.18
C VAL A 489 -23.05 -20.01 -9.37
N ALA A 490 -23.87 -20.03 -8.31
CA ALA A 490 -25.24 -20.54 -8.40
C ALA A 490 -26.06 -19.62 -9.33
N PRO A 491 -26.82 -20.16 -10.30
CA PRO A 491 -27.65 -19.34 -11.17
C PRO A 491 -28.77 -18.67 -10.35
N LEU A 492 -29.05 -17.41 -10.69
CA LEU A 492 -30.12 -16.63 -10.06
C LEU A 492 -31.50 -17.31 -10.29
N PRO A 493 -32.39 -17.33 -9.29
CA PRO A 493 -33.77 -17.77 -9.50
C PRO A 493 -34.50 -16.76 -10.39
N MET A 494 -34.73 -17.13 -11.65
CA MET A 494 -35.56 -16.37 -12.58
C MET A 494 -36.99 -16.32 -12.06
N THR A 495 -37.51 -15.11 -11.83
CA THR A 495 -38.93 -14.89 -11.53
C THR A 495 -39.77 -15.29 -12.76
N PRO A 496 -40.74 -16.22 -12.64
CA PRO A 496 -41.60 -16.57 -13.76
C PRO A 496 -42.57 -15.42 -14.07
N THR A 497 -42.66 -15.06 -15.34
CA THR A 497 -43.68 -14.12 -15.86
C THR A 497 -45.09 -14.67 -15.62
N PRO A 498 -46.04 -13.86 -15.10
CA PRO A 498 -47.41 -14.32 -14.86
C PRO A 498 -48.16 -14.45 -16.19
N GLY A 499 -48.50 -15.68 -16.62
CA GLY A 499 -49.23 -15.80 -17.89
C GLY A 499 -49.42 -17.16 -18.55
N ARG A 500 -49.43 -18.31 -17.86
CA ARG A 500 -50.16 -19.50 -18.36
C ARG A 500 -50.38 -20.56 -17.28
N ALA A 501 -51.62 -21.02 -17.12
CA ALA A 501 -51.97 -22.11 -16.22
C ALA A 501 -51.45 -23.47 -16.76
N PRO A 502 -50.78 -24.30 -15.94
CA PRO A 502 -50.48 -25.69 -16.30
C PRO A 502 -51.66 -26.60 -15.93
N GLN A 503 -52.09 -27.46 -16.86
CA GLN A 503 -53.04 -28.54 -16.57
C GLN A 503 -52.39 -29.61 -15.69
N MET A 504 -53.11 -30.11 -14.68
CA MET A 504 -52.66 -31.29 -13.92
C MET A 504 -52.98 -32.59 -14.68
N PRO A 505 -52.06 -33.58 -14.71
CA PRO A 505 -52.40 -34.96 -15.02
C PRO A 505 -53.01 -35.67 -13.80
N ALA A 506 -53.94 -36.59 -14.04
CA ALA A 506 -54.74 -37.23 -13.00
C ALA A 506 -53.96 -38.25 -12.15
N ALA A 507 -54.25 -38.25 -10.84
CA ALA A 507 -54.00 -39.38 -9.93
C ALA A 507 -55.35 -40.00 -9.52
N SER A 508 -55.41 -41.33 -9.39
CA SER A 508 -56.66 -42.08 -9.16
C SER A 508 -56.64 -42.87 -7.85
N LYS A 509 -57.85 -43.22 -7.37
CA LYS A 509 -58.21 -44.00 -6.14
C LYS A 509 -58.27 -43.13 -4.86
N SER A 510 -59.45 -42.76 -4.34
CA SER A 510 -60.47 -43.54 -3.58
C SER A 510 -59.97 -44.01 -2.20
N SER A 511 -60.63 -43.81 -1.05
CA SER A 511 -61.88 -43.11 -0.63
C SER A 511 -61.79 -42.84 0.91
N SER A 512 -62.75 -42.36 1.70
CA SER A 512 -64.19 -42.01 1.58
C SER A 512 -64.61 -41.09 2.76
N GLU A 513 -65.76 -40.39 2.64
CA GLU A 513 -66.62 -39.86 3.76
C GLU A 513 -66.00 -38.87 4.81
N ALA A 514 -66.69 -37.88 5.41
CA ALA A 514 -68.04 -37.34 5.24
C ALA A 514 -68.15 -35.86 5.73
N LEU A 515 -68.96 -35.07 5.01
CA LEU A 515 -70.03 -34.15 5.48
C LEU A 515 -69.83 -32.93 6.45
N PHE A 516 -70.42 -31.81 5.97
CA PHE A 516 -71.08 -30.64 6.64
C PHE A 516 -70.33 -29.32 6.99
N TRP A 517 -70.92 -28.23 6.43
CA TRP A 517 -70.88 -26.78 6.75
C TRP A 517 -71.70 -26.53 8.08
N PRO A 518 -71.72 -25.35 8.79
CA PRO A 518 -71.93 -24.06 8.13
C PRO A 518 -71.44 -22.69 8.70
N SER A 519 -71.48 -21.73 7.76
CA SER A 519 -71.59 -20.25 7.74
C SER A 519 -71.88 -19.39 9.00
N LYS A 520 -71.27 -18.17 9.03
CA LYS A 520 -71.86 -16.79 9.11
C LYS A 520 -70.70 -15.74 9.07
N GLU A 521 -70.76 -14.57 8.41
CA GLU A 521 -71.54 -13.32 8.67
C GLU A 521 -71.29 -12.74 10.08
N GLU A 522 -70.99 -11.45 10.35
CA GLU A 522 -71.18 -10.17 9.63
C GLU A 522 -70.22 -9.04 10.14
N VAL A 523 -69.87 -8.08 9.26
CA VAL A 523 -69.93 -6.57 9.34
C VAL A 523 -69.28 -5.73 10.50
N GLY A 524 -68.74 -4.56 10.11
CA GLY A 524 -68.38 -3.38 10.95
C GLY A 524 -67.18 -2.59 10.38
N GLU A 525 -67.38 -1.67 9.42
CA GLU A 525 -67.50 -0.19 9.63
C GLU A 525 -66.36 0.41 10.49
N GLU A 526 -65.37 1.10 9.90
CA GLU A 526 -65.36 2.48 9.32
C GLU A 526 -64.78 3.52 10.29
N LYS A 527 -63.74 4.26 9.84
CA LYS A 527 -63.63 5.73 9.99
C LYS A 527 -62.41 6.31 9.26
N GLU A 528 -62.68 7.34 8.47
CA GLU A 528 -61.72 8.28 7.89
C GLU A 528 -61.32 9.36 8.91
N GLU A 529 -60.19 10.05 8.67
CA GLU A 529 -60.11 11.53 8.78
C GLU A 529 -58.84 12.08 8.10
N GLU A 530 -58.88 13.35 7.65
CA GLU A 530 -58.11 13.87 6.52
C GLU A 530 -57.41 15.23 6.83
N TYR A 531 -56.05 15.29 6.79
CA TYR A 531 -55.21 16.51 6.57
C TYR A 531 -55.40 17.71 7.57
N PRO A 532 -54.82 18.95 7.42
CA PRO A 532 -53.82 19.48 6.45
C PRO A 532 -52.60 20.27 7.00
N TRP A 533 -51.65 20.50 6.08
CA TRP A 533 -50.67 21.60 5.86
C TRP A 533 -50.44 22.80 6.84
N GLY A 534 -49.15 23.14 6.98
CA GLY A 534 -48.60 24.52 7.05
C GLY A 534 -48.36 25.14 8.44
N PRO A 535 -47.53 26.20 8.57
CA PRO A 535 -46.78 26.94 7.53
C PRO A 535 -45.27 26.64 7.46
#